data_AF-A0A9K3JDV4-F1
#
_entry.id   AF-A0A9K3JDV4-F1
#
_cell.length_a   1.000
_cell.length_b   1.000
_cell.length_c   1.000
_cell.angle_alpha   90.00
_cell.angle_beta   90.00
_cell.angle_gamma   90.00
#
_symmetry.space_group_name_H-M   'P 1'
#
loop_
_entity.id
_entity.type
_entity.pdbx_description
1 polymer ?
#
loop_
_entity_poly.entity_id
_entity_poly.type
_entity_poly.pdbx_seq_one_letter_code
_entity_poly.pdbx_strand_id
1 'polypeptide(L)'
;MWRAFLDRLPTKTALIRWNIHVESNLCVWCEDKEETTDHILTGCNFSAGVWHSISTWFRIPKVFVFSIVDLVVLHKLCAASGHRKMLLQGIFVIASWRIWRARNEKVFRARIRVWSTLLRTLRRRVSCGINIDLNMKL
;
A
#
# COMPACT_ATOMS: atom_id res chain seq x y z
N MET A 1 9.99 -0.20 -2.51
CA MET A 1 9.73 -1.58 -2.05
C MET A 1 10.91 -2.20 -1.34
N TRP A 2 12.15 -2.08 -1.81
CA TRP A 2 13.30 -2.73 -1.17
C TRP A 2 13.42 -2.46 0.35
N ARG A 3 13.26 -1.20 0.80
CA ARG A 3 13.27 -0.87 2.24
C ARG A 3 12.14 -1.52 3.02
N ALA A 4 10.95 -1.66 2.42
CA ALA A 4 9.81 -2.32 3.04
C ALA A 4 10.08 -3.83 3.17
N PHE A 5 10.64 -4.43 2.13
CA PHE A 5 11.00 -5.84 2.10
C PHE A 5 12.07 -6.21 3.14
N LEU A 6 13.03 -5.32 3.37
CA LEU A 6 14.07 -5.51 4.39
C LEU A 6 13.62 -5.10 5.82
N ASP A 7 12.33 -4.77 6.02
CA ASP A 7 11.79 -4.21 7.26
C ASP A 7 12.57 -2.98 7.78
N ARG A 8 13.03 -2.13 6.84
CA ARG A 8 13.81 -0.89 7.10
C ARG A 8 12.99 0.39 6.92
N LEU A 9 11.67 0.30 7.07
CA LEU A 9 10.82 1.49 7.15
C LEU A 9 10.78 1.99 8.60
N PRO A 10 10.84 3.31 8.84
CA PRO A 10 10.74 3.88 10.18
C PRO A 10 9.30 3.84 10.70
N THR A 11 8.78 2.63 10.91
CA THR A 11 7.54 2.36 11.63
C THR A 11 7.74 2.64 13.11
N LYS A 12 6.67 2.84 13.90
CA LYS A 12 6.83 3.08 15.34
C LYS A 12 7.54 1.92 16.04
N THR A 13 7.22 0.69 15.69
CA THR A 13 7.92 -0.50 16.21
C THR A 13 9.41 -0.53 15.83
N ALA A 14 9.78 -0.17 14.61
CA ALA A 14 11.17 -0.09 14.19
C ALA A 14 11.94 1.04 14.91
N LEU A 15 11.30 2.18 15.12
CA LEU A 15 11.90 3.31 15.85
C LEU A 15 12.18 2.93 17.31
N ILE A 16 11.26 2.24 17.98
CA ILE A 16 11.47 1.72 19.34
C ILE A 16 12.65 0.74 19.36
N ARG A 17 12.75 -0.17 18.38
CA ARG A 17 13.90 -1.09 18.25
C ARG A 17 15.22 -0.35 18.03
N TRP A 18 15.19 0.84 17.44
CA TRP A 18 16.36 1.72 17.27
C TRP A 18 16.59 2.64 18.48
N ASN A 19 15.94 2.37 19.61
CA ASN A 19 16.04 3.14 20.84
C ASN A 19 15.63 4.63 20.69
N ILE A 20 14.74 4.91 19.74
CA ILE A 20 14.13 6.23 19.55
C ILE A 20 12.82 6.25 20.34
N HIS A 21 12.65 7.26 21.21
CA HIS A 21 11.43 7.41 21.99
C HIS A 21 10.21 7.67 21.10
N VAL A 22 9.16 6.88 21.29
CA VAL A 22 7.86 7.03 20.63
C VAL A 22 6.78 6.84 21.67
N GLU A 23 5.83 7.77 21.74
CA GLU A 23 4.77 7.79 22.78
C GLU A 23 3.90 6.54 22.81
N SER A 24 3.67 5.92 21.66
CA SER A 24 2.87 4.70 21.51
C SER A 24 3.34 3.90 20.30
N ASN A 25 3.38 2.58 20.40
CA ASN A 25 3.69 1.70 19.27
C ASN A 25 2.48 1.42 18.35
N LEU A 26 1.29 1.92 18.69
CA LEU A 26 0.05 1.63 17.96
C LEU A 26 0.01 2.32 16.60
N CYS A 27 -0.64 1.67 15.64
CA CYS A 27 -0.82 2.17 14.28
C CYS A 27 -1.53 3.52 14.28
N VAL A 28 -0.99 4.47 13.53
CA VAL A 28 -1.58 5.81 13.41
C VAL A 28 -2.99 5.84 12.83
N TRP A 29 -3.49 4.75 12.21
CA TRP A 29 -4.83 4.72 11.62
C TRP A 29 -5.86 3.93 12.41
N CYS A 30 -5.54 2.72 12.84
CA CYS A 30 -6.51 1.90 13.58
C CYS A 30 -6.39 2.04 15.09
N GLU A 31 -5.24 2.51 15.60
CA GLU A 31 -4.98 2.70 17.04
C GLU A 31 -5.22 1.44 17.89
N ASP A 32 -5.23 0.24 17.26
CA ASP A 32 -5.56 -1.04 17.90
C ASP A 32 -4.39 -2.05 17.82
N LYS A 33 -3.65 -2.06 16.71
CA LYS A 33 -2.51 -2.97 16.48
C LYS A 33 -1.21 -2.20 16.42
N GLU A 34 -0.12 -2.88 16.75
CA GLU A 34 1.23 -2.32 16.63
C GLU A 34 1.53 -1.90 15.18
N GLU A 35 2.21 -0.77 15.06
CA GLU A 35 2.59 -0.22 13.76
C GLU A 35 3.83 -0.93 13.22
N THR A 36 3.62 -2.01 12.48
CA THR A 36 4.65 -2.73 11.70
C THR A 36 4.55 -2.41 10.22
N THR A 37 5.57 -2.79 9.45
CA THR A 37 5.60 -2.56 8.00
C THR A 37 4.48 -3.34 7.31
N ASP A 38 4.27 -4.59 7.70
CA ASP A 38 3.15 -5.42 7.23
C ASP A 38 1.81 -4.83 7.64
N HIS A 39 1.64 -4.42 8.91
CA HIS A 39 0.37 -3.84 9.33
C HIS A 39 0.01 -2.58 8.52
N ILE A 40 0.95 -1.64 8.34
CA ILE A 40 0.71 -0.42 7.54
C ILE A 40 0.33 -0.77 6.10
N LEU A 41 1.06 -1.70 5.47
CA LEU A 41 0.93 -1.94 4.04
C LEU A 41 -0.18 -2.92 3.68
N THR A 42 -0.54 -3.84 4.57
CA THR A 42 -1.41 -4.98 4.24
C THR A 42 -2.46 -5.23 5.33
N GLY A 43 -2.09 -5.17 6.61
CA GLY A 43 -2.94 -5.59 7.72
C GLY A 43 -3.90 -4.54 8.31
N CYS A 44 -3.77 -3.26 7.96
CA CYS A 44 -4.58 -2.17 8.50
C CYS A 44 -5.90 -2.00 7.72
N ASN A 45 -6.98 -1.62 8.40
CA ASN A 45 -8.26 -1.27 7.76
C ASN A 45 -8.09 -0.19 6.66
N PHE A 46 -7.14 0.73 6.86
CA PHE A 46 -6.81 1.74 5.87
C PHE A 46 -6.24 1.13 4.58
N SER A 47 -5.24 0.25 4.68
CA SER A 47 -4.64 -0.40 3.51
C SER A 47 -5.59 -1.38 2.86
N ALA A 48 -6.39 -2.11 3.64
CA ALA A 48 -7.45 -2.99 3.14
C ALA A 48 -8.43 -2.24 2.22
N GLY A 49 -8.88 -1.05 2.60
CA GLY A 49 -9.75 -0.20 1.75
C GLY A 49 -9.09 0.22 0.43
N VAL A 50 -7.78 0.50 0.46
CA VAL A 50 -7.00 0.82 -0.75
C VAL A 50 -6.92 -0.40 -1.68
N TRP A 51 -6.57 -1.58 -1.15
CA TRP A 51 -6.46 -2.80 -1.94
C TRP A 51 -7.80 -3.29 -2.49
N HIS A 52 -8.87 -3.16 -1.72
CA HIS A 52 -10.23 -3.47 -2.16
C HIS A 52 -10.63 -2.60 -3.37
N SER A 53 -10.29 -1.31 -3.33
CA SER A 53 -10.59 -0.41 -4.44
C SER A 53 -9.75 -0.70 -5.68
N ILE A 54 -8.45 -1.00 -5.49
CA ILE A 54 -7.58 -1.42 -6.59
C ILE A 54 -8.09 -2.72 -7.24
N SER A 55 -8.46 -3.74 -6.45
CA SER A 55 -9.03 -4.98 -7.00
C SER A 55 -10.29 -4.73 -7.82
N THR A 56 -11.17 -3.87 -7.32
CA THR A 56 -12.40 -3.47 -8.02
C THR A 56 -12.10 -2.75 -9.33
N TRP A 57 -11.13 -1.84 -9.36
CA TRP A 57 -10.78 -1.08 -10.58
C TRP A 57 -10.20 -1.95 -11.68
N PHE A 58 -9.33 -2.89 -11.32
CA PHE A 58 -8.68 -3.79 -12.28
C PHE A 58 -9.46 -5.08 -12.51
N ARG A 59 -10.63 -5.23 -11.89
CA ARG A 59 -11.48 -6.44 -11.93
C ARG A 59 -10.67 -7.72 -11.68
N ILE A 60 -9.75 -7.65 -10.72
CA ILE A 60 -8.98 -8.81 -10.27
C ILE A 60 -9.65 -9.41 -9.03
N PRO A 61 -9.45 -10.72 -8.76
CA PRO A 61 -9.88 -11.32 -7.51
C PRO A 61 -9.41 -10.48 -6.31
N LYS A 62 -10.21 -10.49 -5.24
CA LYS A 62 -9.90 -9.75 -4.02
C LYS A 62 -8.46 -10.02 -3.62
N VAL A 63 -7.68 -8.96 -3.54
CA VAL A 63 -6.28 -9.07 -3.15
C VAL A 63 -6.23 -9.27 -1.65
N PHE A 64 -6.02 -10.51 -1.21
CA PHE A 64 -5.71 -10.83 0.17
C PHE A 64 -4.19 -10.83 0.32
N VAL A 65 -3.68 -9.75 0.89
CA VAL A 65 -2.26 -9.57 1.16
C VAL A 65 -2.09 -9.62 2.66
N PHE A 66 -1.26 -10.54 3.15
CA PHE A 66 -1.01 -10.68 4.58
C PHE A 66 0.39 -10.18 4.95
N SER A 67 1.30 -10.13 3.97
CA SER A 67 2.67 -9.64 4.12
C SER A 67 3.15 -8.83 2.92
N ILE A 68 4.25 -8.08 3.11
CA ILE A 68 4.94 -7.41 2.00
C ILE A 68 5.47 -8.41 0.96
N VAL A 69 5.81 -9.63 1.39
CA VAL A 69 6.22 -10.70 0.48
C VAL A 69 5.08 -11.03 -0.48
N ASP A 70 3.84 -11.09 0.02
CA ASP A 70 2.67 -11.33 -0.82
C ASP A 70 2.50 -10.23 -1.87
N LEU A 71 2.74 -8.95 -1.55
CA LEU A 71 2.69 -7.85 -2.53
C LEU A 71 3.70 -8.02 -3.66
N VAL A 72 4.89 -8.51 -3.33
CA VAL A 72 5.96 -8.71 -4.31
C VAL A 72 5.64 -9.91 -5.21
N VAL A 73 5.03 -10.96 -4.65
CA VAL A 73 4.72 -12.21 -5.36
C VAL A 73 3.33 -12.18 -6.02
N LEU A 74 2.49 -11.18 -5.71
CA LEU A 74 1.10 -11.06 -6.16
C LEU A 74 0.91 -11.14 -7.69
N HIS A 75 1.92 -10.69 -8.42
CA HIS A 75 1.96 -10.78 -9.88
C HIS A 75 1.96 -12.24 -10.39
N LYS A 76 2.35 -13.21 -9.56
CA LYS A 76 2.31 -14.65 -9.88
C LYS A 76 0.93 -15.25 -9.64
N LEU A 77 0.15 -14.67 -8.74
CA LEU A 77 -1.19 -15.13 -8.37
C LEU A 77 -2.27 -14.61 -9.33
N CYS A 78 -2.02 -13.48 -9.97
CA CYS A 78 -2.84 -13.04 -11.08
C CYS A 78 -2.52 -13.91 -12.29
N ALA A 79 -3.54 -14.52 -12.92
CA ALA A 79 -3.43 -15.20 -14.23
C ALA A 79 -3.12 -14.23 -15.39
N ALA A 80 -2.37 -13.16 -15.12
CA ALA A 80 -1.96 -12.14 -16.07
C ALA A 80 -0.63 -12.54 -16.69
N SER A 81 -0.55 -12.50 -18.02
CA SER A 81 0.67 -12.72 -18.79
C SER A 81 1.22 -11.42 -19.36
N GLY A 82 2.53 -11.42 -19.67
CA GLY A 82 3.21 -10.33 -20.39
C GLY A 82 3.07 -8.96 -19.73
N HIS A 83 2.64 -7.97 -20.52
CA HIS A 83 2.57 -6.56 -20.13
C HIS A 83 1.64 -6.31 -18.92
N ARG A 84 0.48 -7.00 -18.87
CA ARG A 84 -0.50 -6.85 -17.78
C ARG A 84 0.09 -7.17 -16.41
N LYS A 85 0.96 -8.18 -16.35
CA LYS A 85 1.66 -8.59 -15.13
C LYS A 85 2.59 -7.49 -14.61
N MET A 86 3.39 -6.91 -15.52
CA MET A 86 4.30 -5.81 -15.21
C MET A 86 3.55 -4.56 -14.73
N LEU A 87 2.41 -4.25 -15.37
CA LEU A 87 1.54 -3.14 -14.98
C LEU A 87 0.99 -3.32 -13.57
N LEU A 88 0.43 -4.48 -13.25
CA LEU A 88 -0.11 -4.79 -11.92
C LEU A 88 0.98 -4.68 -10.85
N GLN A 89 2.17 -5.21 -11.12
CA GLN A 89 3.31 -5.06 -10.22
C GLN A 89 3.68 -3.59 -9.98
N GLY A 90 3.71 -2.78 -11.05
CA GLY A 90 3.92 -1.33 -10.94
C GLY A 90 2.86 -0.63 -10.10
N ILE A 91 1.59 -0.98 -10.29
CA ILE A 91 0.47 -0.45 -9.49
C ILE A 91 0.62 -0.81 -8.02
N PHE A 92 0.96 -2.06 -7.68
CA PHE A 92 1.18 -2.48 -6.29
C PHE A 92 2.34 -1.70 -5.65
N VAL A 93 3.45 -1.52 -6.37
CA VAL A 93 4.60 -0.72 -5.90
C VAL A 93 4.19 0.74 -5.63
N ILE A 94 3.46 1.36 -6.55
CA ILE A 94 3.00 2.75 -6.43
C ILE A 94 2.00 2.88 -5.27
N ALA A 95 1.06 1.94 -5.14
CA ALA A 95 0.08 1.92 -4.06
C ALA A 95 0.74 1.82 -2.69
N SER A 96 1.67 0.88 -2.51
CA SER A 96 2.45 0.74 -1.28
C SER A 96 3.21 2.01 -0.92
N TRP A 97 3.86 2.64 -1.91
CA TRP A 97 4.54 3.92 -1.68
C TRP A 97 3.56 5.04 -1.28
N ARG A 98 2.37 5.07 -1.87
CA ARG A 98 1.33 6.06 -1.52
C ARG A 98 0.79 5.84 -0.12
N ILE A 99 0.53 4.60 0.29
CA ILE A 99 0.11 4.25 1.65
C ILE A 99 1.18 4.72 2.63
N TRP A 100 2.44 4.34 2.40
CA TRP A 100 3.57 4.77 3.23
C TRP A 100 3.69 6.29 3.34
N ARG A 101 3.58 7.00 2.20
CA ARG A 101 3.63 8.47 2.18
C ARG A 101 2.46 9.10 2.95
N ALA A 102 1.26 8.53 2.85
CA ALA A 102 0.10 9.01 3.61
C ALA A 102 0.29 8.81 5.12
N ARG A 103 0.86 7.68 5.55
CA ARG A 103 1.25 7.48 6.95
C ARG A 103 2.23 8.56 7.40
N ASN A 104 3.30 8.80 6.64
CA ASN A 104 4.29 9.81 7.01
C ASN A 104 3.70 11.23 7.08
N GLU A 105 2.79 11.57 6.17
CA GLU A 105 2.08 12.84 6.24
C GLU A 105 1.17 12.95 7.48
N LYS A 106 0.53 11.85 7.92
CA LYS A 106 -0.24 11.84 9.16
C LYS A 106 0.66 12.01 10.39
N VAL A 107 1.77 11.28 10.45
CA VAL A 107 2.70 11.31 11.60
C VAL A 107 3.45 12.64 11.70
N PHE A 108 4.06 13.14 10.62
CA PHE A 108 4.98 14.28 10.69
C PHE A 108 4.36 15.63 10.33
N ARG A 109 3.15 15.65 9.75
CA ARG A 109 2.49 16.88 9.31
C ARG A 109 1.05 17.02 9.80
N ALA A 110 0.60 16.11 10.69
CA ALA A 110 -0.77 16.01 11.16
C ALA A 110 -1.83 16.02 10.03
N ARG A 111 -1.46 15.62 8.80
CA ARG A 111 -2.37 15.65 7.65
C ARG A 111 -3.19 14.37 7.62
N ILE A 112 -4.48 14.49 7.85
CA ILE A 112 -5.42 13.39 7.74
C ILE A 112 -5.74 13.17 6.26
N ARG A 113 -5.36 12.01 5.73
CA ARG A 113 -5.81 11.54 4.42
C ARG A 113 -6.76 10.38 4.61
N VAL A 114 -7.96 10.49 4.05
CA VAL A 114 -8.87 9.36 3.89
C VAL A 114 -8.39 8.51 2.71
N TRP A 115 -8.56 7.19 2.81
CA TRP A 115 -8.16 6.24 1.77
C TRP A 115 -8.77 6.59 0.40
N SER A 116 -10.01 7.12 0.36
CA SER A 116 -10.69 7.60 -0.85
C SER A 116 -9.91 8.72 -1.58
N THR A 117 -9.28 9.63 -0.85
CA THR A 117 -8.47 10.71 -1.43
C THR A 117 -7.15 10.16 -2.00
N LEU A 118 -6.54 9.19 -1.31
CA LEU A 118 -5.36 8.50 -1.80
C LEU A 118 -5.67 7.80 -3.13
N LEU A 119 -6.80 7.10 -3.19
CA LEU A 119 -7.29 6.44 -4.39
C LEU A 119 -7.52 7.40 -5.55
N ARG A 120 -8.21 8.53 -5.34
CA ARG A 120 -8.38 9.54 -6.39
C ARG A 120 -7.05 9.99 -6.99
N THR A 121 -6.03 10.22 -6.14
CA THR A 121 -4.70 10.61 -6.62
C THR A 121 -3.93 9.47 -7.28
N LEU A 122 -4.14 8.22 -6.84
CA LEU A 122 -3.54 7.03 -7.44
C LEU A 122 -4.14 6.78 -8.82
N ARG A 123 -5.48 6.81 -8.95
CA ARG A 123 -6.19 6.67 -10.22
C ARG A 123 -5.73 7.70 -11.24
N ARG A 124 -5.69 8.99 -10.87
CA ARG A 124 -5.17 10.04 -11.76
C ARG A 124 -3.75 9.76 -12.24
N ARG A 125 -2.84 9.32 -11.37
CA ARG A 125 -1.45 9.02 -11.77
C ARG A 125 -1.32 7.77 -12.62
N VAL A 126 -2.10 6.73 -12.31
CA VAL A 126 -2.12 5.51 -13.13
C VAL A 126 -2.63 5.85 -14.52
N SER A 127 -3.68 6.69 -14.64
CA SER A 127 -4.23 7.11 -15.94
C SER A 127 -3.34 8.09 -16.73
N CYS A 128 -2.55 8.95 -16.06
CA CYS A 128 -1.70 9.95 -16.74
C CYS A 128 -0.29 9.45 -17.06
N GLY A 129 0.27 8.55 -16.25
CA GLY A 129 1.67 8.10 -16.35
C GLY A 129 1.84 6.72 -16.97
N ILE A 130 0.75 5.96 -17.08
CA ILE A 130 0.70 4.68 -17.74
C ILE A 130 -0.51 4.80 -18.67
N ASN A 131 -0.33 4.65 -19.98
CA ASN A 131 -1.44 4.75 -20.93
C ASN A 131 -2.32 3.48 -20.83
N ILE A 132 -2.85 3.21 -19.63
CA ILE A 132 -3.79 2.14 -19.35
C ILE A 132 -5.15 2.72 -19.67
N ASP A 133 -5.67 2.37 -20.83
CA ASP A 133 -7.08 2.54 -21.09
C ASP A 133 -7.83 1.73 -20.03
N LEU A 134 -8.49 2.43 -19.10
CA LEU A 134 -9.34 1.82 -18.08
C LEU A 134 -10.54 1.09 -18.71
N ASN A 135 -10.75 1.23 -20.03
CA ASN A 135 -11.71 0.48 -20.84
C ASN A 135 -11.10 -0.72 -21.59
N MET A 136 -9.84 -1.10 -21.34
CA MET A 136 -9.29 -2.31 -21.96
C MET A 136 -10.13 -3.49 -21.47
N LYS A 137 -11.06 -3.93 -22.33
CA LYS A 137 -11.91 -5.09 -22.11
C LYS A 137 -10.97 -6.26 -21.81
N LEU A 138 -11.25 -6.86 -20.66
CA LEU A 138 -10.74 -8.17 -20.25
C LEU A 138 -10.98 -9.20 -21.36
#